data_AF-T0RK33-F1
#
_entry.id   AF-T0RK33-F1
#
_cell.length_a   1.000
_cell.length_b   1.000
_cell.length_c   1.000
_cell.angle_alpha   90.00
_cell.angle_beta   90.00
_cell.angle_gamma   90.00
#
_symmetry.space_group_name_H-M   'P 1'
#
loop_
_entity.id
_entity.type
_entity.pdbx_description
1 polymer ?
#
loop_
_entity_poly.entity_id
_entity_poly.type
_entity_poly.pdbx_seq_one_letter_code
_entity_poly.pdbx_strand_id
1 'polypeptide(L)'
;MLKKFLATGLILFTLTQSAQAFVSNDDCRSLFNDAYQELSELTSEFNNKYMDKEDFAMRVGLLSTQVTGNKYLCKMLADAESVKCSELYESRYKRLRDEIRLGAILSGNQKEVSVHAINRITRDFTNSINKLRCGDL
;
A
#
# COMPACT_ATOMS: atom_id res chain seq x y z
N MET A 1 27.51 32.56 1.43
CA MET A 1 26.20 31.97 1.07
C MET A 1 26.18 30.46 1.30
N LEU A 2 26.44 29.98 2.53
CA LEU A 2 26.57 28.53 2.83
C LEU A 2 25.75 28.06 4.03
N LYS A 3 24.89 28.91 4.60
CA LYS A 3 24.14 28.61 5.84
C LYS A 3 22.70 28.09 5.61
N LYS A 4 22.21 28.09 4.37
CA LYS A 4 20.82 27.70 4.06
C LYS A 4 20.63 26.22 3.68
N PHE A 5 21.70 25.49 3.36
CA PHE A 5 21.61 24.07 2.97
C PHE A 5 21.68 23.09 4.15
N LEU A 6 22.14 23.52 5.32
CA LEU A 6 22.21 22.66 6.52
C LEU A 6 20.84 22.45 7.19
N ALA A 7 19.89 23.38 7.03
CA ALA A 7 18.57 23.28 7.63
C ALA A 7 17.64 22.29 6.91
N THR A 8 17.83 22.08 5.60
CA THR A 8 16.98 21.17 4.82
C THR A 8 17.38 19.71 4.97
N GLY A 9 18.65 19.43 5.30
CA GLY A 9 19.12 18.06 5.57
C GLY A 9 18.69 17.52 6.94
N LEU A 10 18.52 18.39 7.95
CA LEU A 10 18.20 17.98 9.31
C LEU A 10 16.70 17.63 9.49
N ILE A 11 15.82 18.25 8.70
CA ILE A 11 14.37 17.96 8.73
C ILE A 11 14.06 16.59 8.09
N LEU A 12 14.86 16.15 7.10
CA LEU A 12 14.71 14.80 6.53
C LEU A 12 15.14 13.69 7.51
N PHE A 13 16.04 13.97 8.46
CA PHE A 13 16.57 12.98 9.40
C PHE A 13 15.68 12.78 10.65
N THR A 14 14.82 13.76 10.96
CA THR A 14 13.88 13.63 12.10
C THR A 14 12.64 12.82 11.77
N LEU A 15 12.36 12.53 10.48
CA LEU A 15 11.22 11.71 10.07
C LEU A 15 11.51 10.20 10.07
N THR A 16 12.76 9.76 10.31
CA THR A 16 13.15 8.35 10.24
C THR A 16 13.25 7.64 11.60
N GLN A 17 12.87 8.29 12.72
CA GLN A 17 13.08 7.74 14.07
C GLN A 17 11.99 6.79 14.60
N SER A 18 11.01 6.35 13.79
CA SER A 18 10.02 5.35 14.22
C SER A 18 10.29 3.91 13.74
N ALA A 19 11.42 3.64 13.08
CA ALA A 19 11.75 2.30 12.57
C ALA A 19 12.37 1.38 13.65
N GLN A 20 11.80 1.35 14.85
CA GLN A 20 11.98 0.26 15.81
C GLN A 20 10.61 -0.38 16.09
N ALA A 21 10.08 -1.05 15.07
CA ALA A 21 9.03 -2.04 15.28
C ALA A 21 9.66 -3.40 15.00
N PHE A 22 9.80 -4.19 16.07
CA PHE A 22 9.99 -5.63 15.98
C PHE A 22 8.79 -6.15 15.17
N VAL A 23 8.99 -6.43 13.89
CA VAL A 23 7.91 -6.83 12.97
C VAL A 23 7.43 -8.20 13.41
N SER A 24 6.38 -8.25 14.22
CA SER A 24 5.67 -9.47 14.54
C SER A 24 4.93 -9.97 13.31
N ASN A 25 4.54 -11.24 13.32
CA ASN A 25 3.80 -11.86 12.21
C ASN A 25 2.49 -11.13 11.86
N ASP A 26 1.82 -10.56 12.86
CA ASP A 26 0.62 -9.75 12.66
C ASP A 26 0.92 -8.45 11.91
N ASP A 27 2.12 -7.89 12.09
CA ASP A 27 2.53 -6.61 11.49
C ASP A 27 2.74 -6.71 9.98
N CYS A 28 3.14 -7.89 9.47
CA CYS A 28 3.33 -8.08 8.03
C CYS A 28 2.03 -8.28 7.27
N ARG A 29 1.09 -8.99 7.88
CA ARG A 29 -0.25 -9.15 7.33
C ARG A 29 -1.01 -7.82 7.37
N SER A 30 -0.98 -7.13 8.51
CA SER A 30 -1.67 -5.84 8.69
C SER A 30 -1.15 -4.80 7.69
N LEU A 31 0.18 -4.72 7.49
CA LEU A 31 0.78 -3.84 6.49
C LEU A 31 0.08 -3.92 5.11
N PHE A 32 -0.10 -5.13 4.58
CA PHE A 32 -0.71 -5.31 3.26
C PHE A 32 -2.22 -5.15 3.28
N ASN A 33 -2.88 -5.52 4.39
CA ASN A 33 -4.32 -5.28 4.57
C ASN A 33 -4.63 -3.79 4.60
N ASP A 34 -3.91 -3.04 5.42
CA ASP A 34 -4.11 -1.62 5.65
C ASP A 34 -3.76 -0.84 4.39
N ALA A 35 -2.67 -1.22 3.71
CA ALA A 35 -2.35 -0.66 2.40
C ALA A 35 -3.44 -0.94 1.34
N TYR A 36 -4.10 -2.10 1.37
CA TYR A 36 -5.23 -2.35 0.48
C TYR A 36 -6.43 -1.44 0.82
N GLN A 37 -6.74 -1.29 2.11
CA GLN A 37 -7.85 -0.43 2.56
C GLN A 37 -7.61 1.02 2.17
N GLU A 38 -6.42 1.56 2.46
CA GLU A 38 -6.02 2.92 2.08
C GLU A 38 -6.08 3.09 0.56
N LEU A 39 -5.54 2.14 -0.21
CA LEU A 39 -5.58 2.22 -1.68
C LEU A 39 -7.02 2.22 -2.22
N SER A 40 -7.91 1.46 -1.59
CA SER A 40 -9.34 1.42 -1.94
C SER A 40 -10.04 2.74 -1.61
N GLU A 41 -9.70 3.37 -0.48
CA GLU A 41 -10.23 4.67 -0.07
C GLU A 41 -9.77 5.79 -1.01
N LEU A 42 -8.46 5.88 -1.27
CA LEU A 42 -7.88 6.83 -2.23
C LEU A 42 -8.54 6.69 -3.60
N THR A 43 -8.78 5.46 -4.03
CA THR A 43 -9.45 5.18 -5.30
C THR A 43 -10.89 5.68 -5.30
N SER A 44 -11.62 5.48 -4.20
CA SER A 44 -12.98 5.98 -4.03
C SER A 44 -13.02 7.50 -4.09
N GLU A 45 -12.13 8.20 -3.37
CA GLU A 45 -12.05 9.66 -3.38
C GLU A 45 -11.75 10.22 -4.78
N PHE A 46 -10.79 9.63 -5.50
CA PHE A 46 -10.44 10.01 -6.86
C PHE A 46 -11.61 9.80 -7.85
N ASN A 47 -12.28 8.64 -7.77
CA ASN A 47 -13.43 8.33 -8.61
C ASN A 47 -14.58 9.30 -8.37
N ASN A 48 -14.83 9.66 -7.11
CA ASN A 48 -15.88 10.60 -6.69
C ASN A 48 -15.48 12.08 -6.86
N LYS A 49 -14.30 12.38 -7.43
CA LYS A 49 -13.78 13.74 -7.67
C LYS A 49 -13.54 14.56 -6.40
N TYR A 50 -13.37 13.89 -5.25
CA TYR A 50 -12.93 14.52 -4.00
C TYR A 50 -11.41 14.69 -3.92
N MET A 51 -10.67 14.04 -4.81
CA MET A 51 -9.22 14.14 -4.94
C MET A 51 -8.85 14.38 -6.42
N ASP A 52 -7.91 15.28 -6.67
CA ASP A 52 -7.37 15.49 -8.01
C ASP A 52 -6.34 14.41 -8.40
N LYS A 53 -5.92 14.42 -9.66
CA LYS A 53 -5.07 13.37 -10.22
C LYS A 53 -3.63 13.46 -9.71
N GLU A 54 -3.13 14.65 -9.40
CA GLU A 54 -1.79 14.88 -8.86
C GLU A 54 -1.69 14.35 -7.43
N ASP A 55 -2.65 14.71 -6.57
CA ASP A 55 -2.74 14.26 -5.19
C ASP A 55 -2.96 12.76 -5.11
N PHE A 56 -3.85 12.22 -5.94
CA PHE A 56 -4.07 10.78 -6.03
C PHE A 56 -2.81 10.03 -6.44
N ALA A 57 -2.12 10.49 -7.48
CA ALA A 57 -0.89 9.85 -7.94
C ALA A 57 0.23 9.92 -6.90
N MET A 58 0.39 11.06 -6.22
CA MET A 58 1.37 11.23 -5.16
C MET A 58 1.10 10.27 -3.99
N ARG A 59 -0.14 10.23 -3.48
CA ARG A 59 -0.50 9.36 -2.35
C ARG A 59 -0.35 7.88 -2.67
N VAL A 60 -0.81 7.45 -3.86
CA VAL A 60 -0.60 6.07 -4.34
C VAL A 60 0.90 5.75 -4.47
N GLY A 61 1.70 6.70 -4.94
CA GLY A 61 3.16 6.55 -5.05
C GLY A 61 3.86 6.40 -3.69
N LEU A 62 3.48 7.23 -2.72
CA LEU A 62 3.99 7.16 -1.35
C LEU A 62 3.62 5.83 -0.69
N LEU A 63 2.36 5.42 -0.78
CA LEU A 63 1.88 4.15 -0.26
C LEU A 63 2.63 2.95 -0.89
N SER A 64 2.81 2.97 -2.22
CA SER A 64 3.56 1.92 -2.94
C SER A 64 5.01 1.82 -2.48
N THR A 65 5.64 2.96 -2.17
CA THR A 65 7.01 3.03 -1.68
C THR A 65 7.12 2.45 -0.26
N GLN A 66 6.20 2.81 0.63
CA GLN A 66 6.14 2.28 2.00
C GLN A 66 5.92 0.76 2.01
N VAL A 67 4.95 0.27 1.23
CA VAL A 67 4.68 -1.17 1.09
C VAL A 67 5.91 -1.90 0.56
N THR A 68 6.57 -1.37 -0.47
CA THR A 68 7.78 -1.98 -1.03
C THR A 68 8.91 -2.03 -0.02
N GLY A 69 9.13 -0.95 0.75
CA GLY A 69 10.16 -0.90 1.78
C GLY A 69 9.92 -1.92 2.90
N ASN A 70 8.70 -1.97 3.42
CA ASN A 70 8.34 -2.85 4.54
C ASN A 70 8.20 -4.33 4.11
N LYS A 71 7.86 -4.60 2.85
CA LYS A 71 7.82 -5.97 2.30
C LYS A 71 9.16 -6.69 2.48
N TYR A 72 10.28 -6.01 2.26
CA TYR A 72 11.60 -6.63 2.42
C TYR A 72 11.85 -7.03 3.88
N LEU A 73 11.44 -6.19 4.84
CA LEU A 73 11.52 -6.52 6.26
C LEU A 73 10.68 -7.75 6.60
N CYS A 74 9.45 -7.83 6.06
CA CYS A 74 8.58 -8.97 6.26
C CYS A 74 9.17 -10.30 5.75
N LYS A 75 9.83 -10.28 4.59
CA LYS A 75 10.49 -11.47 4.04
C LYS A 75 11.72 -11.89 4.82
N MET A 76 12.39 -10.97 5.51
CA MET A 76 13.63 -11.25 6.23
C MET A 76 13.40 -11.64 7.69
N LEU A 77 12.34 -11.13 8.33
CA LEU A 77 12.16 -11.23 9.78
C LEU A 77 11.02 -12.15 10.21
N ALA A 78 10.02 -12.39 9.36
CA ALA A 78 8.87 -13.22 9.71
C ALA A 78 9.14 -14.73 9.49
N ASP A 79 8.41 -15.58 10.20
CA ASP A 79 8.46 -17.03 9.97
C ASP A 79 7.78 -17.44 8.66
N ALA A 80 8.01 -18.70 8.23
CA ALA A 80 7.56 -19.21 6.94
C ALA A 80 6.02 -19.26 6.79
N GLU A 81 5.27 -19.41 7.88
CA GLU A 81 3.81 -19.41 7.84
C GLU A 81 3.28 -17.99 7.66
N SER A 82 3.90 -17.05 8.35
CA SER A 82 3.57 -15.63 8.32
C SER A 82 3.93 -14.98 7.00
N VAL A 83 5.04 -15.40 6.38
CA VAL A 83 5.36 -15.04 5.00
C VAL A 83 4.24 -15.48 4.06
N LYS A 84 3.78 -16.72 4.12
CA LYS A 84 2.70 -17.22 3.24
C LYS A 84 1.40 -16.44 3.41
N CYS A 85 1.03 -16.12 4.64
CA CYS A 85 -0.15 -15.30 4.90
C CYS A 85 0.04 -13.87 4.38
N SER A 86 1.18 -13.24 4.64
CA SER A 86 1.48 -11.90 4.12
C SER A 86 1.48 -11.84 2.58
N GLU A 87 1.92 -12.90 1.89
CA GLU A 87 1.90 -12.98 0.42
C GLU A 87 0.48 -13.00 -0.16
N LEU A 88 -0.48 -13.62 0.55
CA LEU A 88 -1.89 -13.58 0.16
C LEU A 88 -2.44 -12.15 0.19
N TYR A 89 -2.15 -11.42 1.27
CA TYR A 89 -2.56 -10.03 1.43
C TYR A 89 -1.80 -9.10 0.45
N GLU A 90 -0.51 -9.33 0.23
CA GLU A 90 0.30 -8.63 -0.76
C GLU A 90 -0.32 -8.79 -2.16
N SER A 91 -0.73 -10.00 -2.52
CA SER A 91 -1.37 -10.29 -3.81
C SER A 91 -2.66 -9.48 -3.99
N ARG A 92 -3.50 -9.39 -2.94
CA ARG A 92 -4.72 -8.57 -2.97
C ARG A 92 -4.40 -7.09 -3.21
N TYR A 93 -3.44 -6.54 -2.46
CA TYR A 93 -2.97 -5.17 -2.64
C TYR A 93 -2.47 -4.92 -4.07
N LYS A 94 -1.59 -5.78 -4.58
CA LYS A 94 -1.02 -5.66 -5.93
C LYS A 94 -2.08 -5.66 -7.01
N ARG A 95 -3.07 -6.55 -6.93
CA ARG A 95 -4.17 -6.60 -7.90
C ARG A 95 -4.90 -5.27 -8.00
N LEU A 96 -5.15 -4.58 -6.89
CA LEU A 96 -5.77 -3.25 -6.93
C LEU A 96 -4.79 -2.19 -7.45
N ARG A 97 -3.52 -2.26 -7.03
CA ARG A 97 -2.48 -1.34 -7.49
C ARG A 97 -2.29 -1.39 -9.01
N ASP A 98 -2.37 -2.56 -9.62
CA ASP A 98 -2.21 -2.76 -11.07
C ASP A 98 -3.36 -2.15 -11.89
N GLU A 99 -4.54 -1.96 -11.29
CA GLU A 99 -5.65 -1.22 -11.90
C GLU A 99 -5.39 0.29 -11.95
N ILE A 100 -4.41 0.79 -11.19
CA ILE A 100 -4.08 2.22 -11.08
C ILE A 100 -2.85 2.53 -11.94
N ARG A 101 -3.08 3.01 -13.16
CA ARG A 101 -1.99 3.35 -14.08
C ARG A 101 -1.59 4.80 -13.86
N LEU A 102 -0.66 5.06 -12.94
CA LEU A 102 -0.24 6.43 -12.56
C LEU A 102 0.08 7.33 -13.75
N GLY A 103 0.79 6.83 -14.77
CA GLY A 103 1.06 7.60 -15.99
C GLY A 103 -0.21 7.97 -16.76
N ALA A 104 -1.20 7.07 -16.83
CA ALA A 104 -2.49 7.32 -17.47
C ALA A 104 -3.36 8.28 -16.64
N ILE A 105 -3.33 8.17 -15.31
CA ILE A 105 -3.99 9.10 -14.38
C ILE A 105 -3.44 10.52 -14.59
N LEU A 106 -2.12 10.69 -14.51
CA LEU A 106 -1.46 12.00 -14.64
C LEU A 106 -1.67 12.64 -16.02
N SER A 107 -1.63 11.83 -17.08
CA SER A 107 -1.93 12.29 -18.46
C SER A 107 -3.43 12.51 -18.73
N GLY A 108 -4.32 12.15 -17.80
CA GLY A 108 -5.77 12.27 -17.96
C GLY A 108 -6.41 11.20 -18.85
N ASN A 109 -5.63 10.19 -19.28
CA ASN A 109 -6.08 9.04 -20.06
C ASN A 109 -6.86 8.01 -19.22
N GLN A 110 -6.63 7.99 -17.90
CA GLN A 110 -7.43 7.26 -16.94
C GLN A 110 -8.11 8.26 -16.00
N LYS A 111 -9.42 8.43 -16.12
CA LYS A 111 -10.20 9.38 -15.29
C LYS A 111 -10.86 8.73 -14.07
N GLU A 112 -10.86 7.41 -14.03
CA GLU A 112 -11.42 6.59 -12.96
C GLU A 112 -10.72 5.23 -12.92
N VAL A 113 -10.81 4.56 -11.78
CA VAL A 113 -10.35 3.19 -11.56
C VAL A 113 -11.59 2.29 -11.43
N SER A 114 -11.55 1.10 -12.02
CA SER A 114 -12.74 0.24 -12.09
C SER A 114 -13.22 -0.22 -10.70
N VAL A 115 -14.41 0.24 -10.28
CA VAL A 115 -15.07 -0.23 -9.05
C VAL A 115 -15.41 -1.72 -9.12
N HIS A 116 -15.67 -2.23 -10.33
CA HIS A 116 -15.90 -3.66 -10.54
C HIS A 116 -14.64 -4.48 -10.24
N ALA A 117 -13.44 -3.94 -10.47
CA ALA A 117 -12.19 -4.59 -10.09
C ALA A 117 -12.07 -4.68 -8.56
N ILE A 118 -12.35 -3.60 -7.81
CA ILE A 118 -12.33 -3.61 -6.34
C ILE A 118 -13.28 -4.69 -5.78
N ASN A 119 -14.52 -4.72 -6.26
CA ASN A 119 -15.52 -5.68 -5.80
C ASN A 119 -15.11 -7.13 -6.09
N ARG A 120 -14.53 -7.39 -7.27
CA ARG A 120 -14.00 -8.70 -7.65
C ARG A 120 -12.82 -9.11 -6.78
N ILE A 121 -11.85 -8.22 -6.56
CA ILE A 121 -10.67 -8.49 -5.73
C ILE A 121 -11.09 -8.80 -4.29
N THR A 122 -11.98 -8.00 -3.70
CA THR A 122 -12.53 -8.26 -2.35
C THR A 122 -13.25 -9.61 -2.29
N ARG A 123 -14.08 -9.93 -3.28
CA ARG A 123 -14.81 -11.21 -3.31
C ARG A 123 -13.87 -12.41 -3.42
N ASP A 124 -12.91 -12.35 -4.33
CA ASP A 124 -11.92 -13.42 -4.53
C ASP A 124 -11.10 -13.64 -3.25
N PHE A 125 -10.74 -12.55 -2.57
CA PHE A 125 -10.00 -12.60 -1.31
C PHE A 125 -10.82 -13.24 -0.18
N THR A 126 -12.08 -12.83 -0.01
CA THR A 126 -12.97 -13.40 1.02
C THR A 126 -13.27 -14.88 0.76
N ASN A 127 -13.38 -15.29 -0.49
CA ASN A 127 -13.62 -16.69 -0.87
C ASN A 127 -12.34 -17.55 -0.85
N SER A 128 -11.17 -16.95 -0.65
CA SER A 128 -9.91 -17.70 -0.63
C SER A 128 -9.84 -18.53 0.64
N ILE A 129 -9.84 -19.87 0.48
CA ILE A 129 -9.60 -20.86 1.56
C ILE A 129 -8.34 -20.53 2.38
N ASN A 130 -7.39 -19.78 1.80
CA ASN A 130 -6.19 -19.32 2.48
C ASN A 130 -6.47 -18.28 3.59
N LYS A 131 -7.57 -17.51 3.54
CA LYS A 131 -7.97 -16.59 4.63
C LYS A 131 -8.33 -17.36 5.90
N LEU A 132 -9.03 -18.50 5.76
CA LEU A 132 -9.30 -19.45 6.84
C LEU A 132 -8.02 -20.03 7.43
N ARG A 133 -7.02 -20.33 6.59
CA ARG A 133 -5.72 -20.85 7.04
C ARG A 133 -4.87 -19.82 7.78
N CYS A 134 -5.13 -18.53 7.55
CA CYS A 134 -4.49 -17.42 8.27
C CYS A 134 -5.28 -17.00 9.53
N GLY A 135 -6.34 -17.72 9.91
CA GLY A 135 -7.09 -17.47 11.15
C GLY A 135 -8.05 -16.28 11.10
N ASP A 136 -8.35 -15.72 9.92
CA ASP A 136 -9.20 -14.54 9.76
C ASP A 136 -10.65 -14.96 9.44
N LEU A 137 -11.43 -15.28 10.47
CA LEU A 137 -12.88 -15.49 10.41
C LEU A 137 -13.65 -14.24 10.87
#